data_AF-A0A2W7I4N3-F1
#
_entry.id   AF-A0A2W7I4N3-F1
#
_cell.length_a   1.000
_cell.length_b   1.000
_cell.length_c   1.000
_cell.angle_alpha   90.00
_cell.angle_beta   90.00
_cell.angle_gamma   90.00
#
_symmetry.space_group_name_H-M   'P 1'
#
loop_
_entity.id
_entity.type
_entity.pdbx_description
1 polymer ?
#
loop_
_entity_poly.entity_id
_entity_poly.type
_entity_poly.pdbx_seq_one_letter_code
_entity_poly.pdbx_strand_id
1 'polypeptide(L)'
;MVTHYKIDGHLACGSHGEKLASSKELNQVKCRNCRNTEVYKQARRDTRNAARRATRKSKVAQPRTDWRTSWQQHLTDLPSRNRLPRGFAAQPYV
;
A
#
# COMPACT_ATOMS: atom_id res chain seq x y z
N MET A 1 -13.36 -20.72 22.88
CA MET A 1 -11.92 -20.43 23.12
C MET A 1 -11.60 -19.06 22.55
N VAL A 2 -11.07 -18.14 23.35
CA VAL A 2 -10.71 -16.78 22.91
C VAL A 2 -9.21 -16.73 22.67
N THR A 3 -8.78 -16.31 21.48
CA THR A 3 -7.35 -16.15 21.17
C THR A 3 -6.88 -14.76 21.55
N HIS A 4 -5.82 -14.70 22.33
CA HIS A 4 -5.18 -13.48 22.82
C HIS A 4 -4.01 -13.07 21.94
N TYR A 5 -3.72 -11.78 21.92
CA TYR A 5 -2.54 -11.25 21.24
C TYR A 5 -1.32 -11.40 22.14
N LYS A 6 -0.30 -12.12 21.66
CA LYS A 6 0.99 -12.30 22.35
C LYS A 6 2.04 -11.40 21.74
N ILE A 7 2.72 -10.64 22.59
CA ILE A 7 3.88 -9.83 22.22
C ILE A 7 4.96 -10.04 23.26
N ASP A 8 6.22 -10.19 22.84
CA ASP A 8 7.39 -10.30 23.73
C ASP A 8 7.18 -11.19 24.95
N GLY A 9 6.63 -12.39 24.72
CA GLY A 9 6.41 -13.40 25.75
C GLY A 9 5.15 -13.22 26.61
N HIS A 10 4.48 -12.07 26.59
CA HIS A 10 3.30 -11.77 27.40
C HIS A 10 2.05 -11.46 26.57
N LEU A 11 0.88 -11.50 27.21
CA LEU A 11 -0.39 -11.15 26.56
C LEU A 11 -0.62 -9.65 26.65
N ALA A 12 -0.97 -9.01 25.53
CA ALA A 12 -1.16 -7.56 25.48
C ALA A 12 -2.28 -7.05 26.41
N CYS A 13 -3.23 -7.91 26.79
CA CYS A 13 -4.31 -7.57 27.71
C CYS A 13 -3.99 -7.82 29.19
N GLY A 14 -2.79 -8.28 29.53
CA GLY A 14 -2.39 -8.55 30.91
C GLY A 14 -3.13 -9.71 31.58
N SER A 15 -3.85 -10.54 30.83
CA SER A 15 -4.46 -11.76 31.39
C SER A 15 -3.39 -12.80 31.65
N HIS A 16 -3.40 -13.42 32.83
CA HIS A 16 -2.46 -14.46 33.22
C HIS A 16 -3.19 -15.79 33.34
N GLY A 17 -2.61 -16.85 32.78
CA GLY A 17 -3.19 -18.19 32.76
C GLY A 17 -2.40 -19.10 31.82
N GLU A 18 -1.97 -20.24 32.33
CA GLU A 18 -1.04 -21.16 31.64
C GLU A 18 -1.66 -21.80 30.37
N LYS A 19 -2.99 -21.89 30.31
CA LYS A 19 -3.75 -22.51 29.22
C LYS A 19 -4.53 -21.51 28.36
N LEU A 20 -4.04 -20.29 28.20
CA LEU A 20 -4.65 -19.28 27.33
C LEU A 20 -4.18 -19.45 25.88
N ALA A 21 -5.13 -19.56 24.95
CA ALA A 21 -4.84 -19.56 23.52
C ALA A 21 -4.21 -18.22 23.13
N SER A 22 -3.01 -18.23 22.57
CA SER A 22 -2.27 -17.01 22.23
C SER A 22 -1.69 -17.08 20.83
N SER A 23 -1.74 -15.96 20.11
CA SER A 23 -1.22 -15.85 18.75
C SER A 23 -0.58 -14.48 18.51
N LYS A 24 0.45 -14.46 17.66
CA LYS A 24 1.04 -13.23 17.12
C LYS A 24 0.29 -12.74 15.87
N GLU A 25 -0.54 -13.58 15.27
CA GLU A 25 -1.29 -13.29 14.06
C GLU A 25 -2.52 -12.43 14.36
N LEU A 26 -2.52 -11.18 13.86
CA LEU A 26 -3.60 -10.22 14.14
C LEU A 26 -5.00 -10.73 13.74
N ASN A 27 -5.10 -11.52 12.68
CA ASN A 27 -6.38 -12.03 12.18
C ASN A 27 -6.99 -13.13 13.07
N GLN A 28 -6.15 -13.81 13.86
CA GLN A 28 -6.57 -14.88 14.76
C GLN A 28 -7.01 -14.36 16.12
N VAL A 29 -6.65 -13.12 16.49
CA VAL A 29 -6.98 -12.52 17.80
C VAL A 29 -8.48 -12.21 17.89
N LYS A 30 -9.16 -12.88 18.83
CA LYS A 30 -10.58 -12.65 19.13
C LYS A 30 -10.80 -11.90 20.45
N CYS A 31 -9.81 -11.83 21.33
CA CYS A 31 -9.91 -11.11 22.61
C CYS A 31 -10.20 -9.60 22.39
N ARG A 32 -11.31 -9.11 22.93
CA ARG A 32 -11.71 -7.70 22.83
C ARG A 32 -10.71 -6.78 23.52
N ASN A 33 -10.20 -7.18 24.69
CA ASN A 33 -9.25 -6.36 25.44
C ASN A 33 -7.91 -6.25 24.70
N CYS A 34 -7.39 -7.36 24.16
CA CYS A 34 -6.19 -7.33 23.31
C CYS A 34 -6.37 -6.36 22.13
N ARG A 35 -7.52 -6.40 21.44
CA ARG A 35 -7.78 -5.56 20.28
C ARG A 35 -7.86 -4.06 20.58
N ASN A 36 -8.13 -3.70 21.85
CA ASN A 36 -8.21 -2.32 22.30
C ASN A 36 -6.88 -1.76 22.82
N THR A 37 -5.89 -2.62 23.07
CA THR A 37 -4.56 -2.19 23.52
C THR A 37 -3.81 -1.41 22.44
N GLU A 38 -3.00 -0.43 22.85
CA GLU A 38 -2.20 0.37 21.91
C GLU A 38 -1.20 -0.48 21.14
N VAL A 39 -0.65 -1.52 21.78
CA VAL A 39 0.30 -2.44 21.15
C VAL A 39 -0.34 -3.18 19.98
N TYR A 40 -1.56 -3.70 20.13
CA TYR A 40 -2.28 -4.34 19.04
C TYR A 40 -2.66 -3.36 17.92
N LYS A 41 -3.14 -2.15 18.27
CA LYS A 41 -3.45 -1.11 17.28
C LYS A 41 -2.22 -0.70 16.49
N GLN A 42 -1.07 -0.61 17.14
CA GLN A 42 0.20 -0.27 16.52
C GLN A 42 0.63 -1.36 15.54
N ALA A 43 0.63 -2.63 15.94
CA ALA A 43 0.91 -3.75 15.04
C ALA A 43 -0.02 -3.77 13.81
N ARG A 44 -1.31 -3.43 13.98
CA ARG A 44 -2.26 -3.29 12.86
C ARG A 44 -1.97 -2.10 11.95
N ARG A 45 -1.47 -0.98 12.50
CA ARG A 45 -1.00 0.16 11.70
C ARG A 45 0.26 -0.20 10.92
N ASP A 46 1.20 -0.90 11.55
CA ASP A 46 2.48 -1.27 10.96
C ASP A 46 2.31 -2.26 9.81
N THR A 47 1.47 -3.28 9.97
CA THR A 47 1.09 -4.20 8.88
C THR A 47 0.50 -3.46 7.68
N ARG A 48 -0.42 -2.52 7.91
CA ARG A 48 -0.98 -1.67 6.83
C ARG A 48 0.10 -0.80 6.18
N ASN A 49 0.97 -0.19 6.97
CA ASN A 49 2.02 0.70 6.46
C ASN A 49 3.10 -0.08 5.71
N ALA A 50 3.42 -1.30 6.13
CA ALA A 50 4.33 -2.20 5.42
C ALA A 50 3.79 -2.51 4.02
N ALA A 51 2.50 -2.84 3.89
CA ALA A 51 1.85 -3.02 2.59
C ALA A 51 1.94 -1.75 1.72
N ARG A 52 1.68 -0.57 2.30
CA ARG A 52 1.83 0.71 1.58
C ARG A 52 3.27 1.03 1.18
N ARG A 53 4.26 0.65 2.00
CA ARG A 53 5.68 0.81 1.67
C ARG A 53 6.08 -0.15 0.55
N ALA A 54 5.57 -1.38 0.54
CA ALA A 54 5.81 -2.34 -0.53
C ALA A 54 5.26 -1.84 -1.88
N THR A 55 4.03 -1.31 -1.91
CA THR A 55 3.44 -0.73 -3.14
C THR A 55 4.16 0.54 -3.59
N ARG A 56 4.67 1.35 -2.67
CA ARG A 56 5.54 2.49 -3.03
C ARG A 56 6.87 2.02 -3.60
N LYS A 57 7.51 0.99 -3.02
CA LYS A 57 8.76 0.44 -3.55
C LYS A 57 8.59 -0.08 -4.99
N SER A 58 7.48 -0.76 -5.29
CA SER A 58 7.20 -1.18 -6.68
C SER A 58 6.94 0.02 -7.61
N LYS A 59 6.37 1.12 -7.10
CA LYS A 59 6.13 2.34 -7.88
C LYS A 59 7.37 3.24 -8.03
N VAL A 60 8.39 3.15 -7.17
CA VAL A 60 9.66 3.91 -7.33
C VAL A 60 10.45 3.43 -8.56
N ALA A 61 10.19 2.21 -9.05
CA ALA A 61 10.68 1.75 -10.35
C ALA A 61 10.04 2.50 -11.54
N GLN A 62 8.94 3.22 -11.34
CA GLN A 62 8.40 4.16 -12.33
C GLN A 62 9.10 5.51 -12.16
N PRO A 63 9.93 5.94 -13.13
CA PRO A 63 10.63 7.21 -13.03
C PRO A 63 9.61 8.34 -12.87
N ARG A 64 9.71 9.09 -11.76
CA ARG A 64 8.87 10.27 -11.44
C ARG A 64 9.00 11.43 -12.44
N THR A 65 9.82 11.24 -13.47
CA THR A 65 10.26 12.27 -14.43
C THR A 65 9.89 11.91 -15.86
N ASP A 66 9.07 10.90 -16.09
CA ASP A 66 8.69 10.48 -17.44
C ASP A 66 7.47 11.23 -17.98
N TRP A 67 7.15 12.39 -17.39
CA TRP A 67 6.03 13.20 -17.85
C TRP A 67 6.21 13.62 -19.31
N ARG A 68 7.45 13.96 -19.73
CA ARG A 68 7.74 14.30 -21.14
C ARG A 68 7.52 13.11 -22.06
N THR A 69 8.04 11.93 -21.71
CA THR A 69 7.90 10.72 -22.53
C THR A 69 6.45 10.27 -22.60
N SER A 70 5.72 10.30 -21.48
CA SER A 70 4.28 10.00 -21.43
C SER A 70 3.45 11.00 -22.23
N TRP A 71 3.85 12.29 -22.22
CA TRP A 71 3.20 13.35 -22.97
C TRP A 71 3.45 13.19 -24.47
N GLN A 72 4.68 12.86 -24.85
CA GLN A 72 5.07 12.59 -26.23
C GLN A 72 4.39 11.33 -26.79
N GLN A 73 4.29 10.26 -25.98
CA GLN A 73 3.50 9.07 -26.33
C GLN A 73 2.03 9.42 -26.53
N HIS A 74 1.43 10.19 -25.61
CA HIS A 74 0.05 10.64 -25.73
C HIS A 74 -0.21 11.46 -27.02
N LEU A 75 0.70 12.36 -27.36
CA LEU A 75 0.64 13.14 -28.61
C LEU A 75 0.77 12.26 -29.87
N THR A 76 1.56 11.19 -29.78
CA THR A 76 1.75 10.21 -30.87
C THR A 76 0.51 9.34 -31.06
N ASP A 77 -0.14 8.96 -29.96
CA ASP A 77 -1.35 8.12 -29.96
C ASP A 77 -2.62 8.89 -30.36
N LEU A 78 -2.64 10.21 -30.21
CA LEU A 78 -3.78 11.03 -30.61
C LEU A 78 -3.98 10.95 -32.13
N PRO A 79 -5.17 10.52 -32.61
CA PRO A 79 -5.45 10.44 -34.03
C PRO A 79 -5.78 11.83 -34.58
N SER A 80 -4.75 12.65 -34.83
CA SER A 80 -4.84 13.79 -35.77
C SER A 80 -3.45 14.38 -36.03
N ARG A 81 -2.77 13.92 -37.08
CA ARG A 81 -1.53 14.56 -37.57
C ARG A 81 -1.75 15.97 -38.13
N ASN A 82 -2.99 16.41 -38.32
CA ASN A 82 -3.30 17.68 -38.96
C ASN A 82 -4.42 18.42 -38.22
N ARG A 83 -4.09 19.26 -37.24
CA ARG A 83 -4.95 20.38 -36.81
C ARG A 83 -4.60 21.69 -37.51
N LEU A 84 -3.75 21.62 -38.54
CA LEU A 84 -3.48 22.75 -39.41
C LEU A 84 -4.51 22.76 -40.55
N PRO A 85 -4.86 23.94 -41.08
CA PRO A 85 -5.65 24.06 -42.30
C PRO A 85 -5.08 23.14 -43.39
N ARG A 86 -5.97 22.53 -44.18
CA ARG A 86 -5.57 21.58 -45.25
C ARG A 86 -4.43 22.19 -46.09
N GLY A 87 -3.29 21.49 -46.17
CA GLY A 87 -2.11 21.93 -46.92
C GLY A 87 -0.78 21.79 -46.18
N PHE A 88 -0.79 21.71 -44.84
CA PHE A 88 0.41 21.50 -44.02
C PHE A 88 0.48 20.06 -43.52
N ALA A 89 0.94 19.13 -44.35
CA ALA A 89 1.26 17.77 -43.91
C ALA A 89 2.75 17.67 -43.49
N ALA A 90 3.02 16.86 -42.45
CA ALA A 90 4.36 16.42 -42.03
C ALA A 90 5.28 17.41 -41.29
N GLN A 91 4.74 18.28 -40.43
CA GLN A 91 5.59 19.03 -39.49
C GLN A 91 5.89 18.20 -38.22
N PRO A 92 7.15 18.14 -37.75
CA PRO A 92 7.48 17.53 -36.46
C PRO A 92 6.88 18.36 -35.32
N TYR A 93 6.48 17.70 -34.24
CA TYR A 93 6.02 18.38 -33.02
C TYR A 93 7.22 19.12 -32.38
N VAL A 94 7.05 20.42 -32.10
CA VAL A 94 8.03 21.27 -31.37
C VAL A 94 7.61 21.37 -29.91
#